data_AF-A0A8C4TR84-F1
#
_entry.id   AF-A0A8C4TR84-F1
#
_cell.length_a   1.000
_cell.length_b   1.000
_cell.length_c   1.000
_cell.angle_alpha   90.00
_cell.angle_beta   90.00
_cell.angle_gamma   90.00
#
_symmetry.space_group_name_H-M   'P 1'
#
loop_
_entity.id
_entity.type
_entity.pdbx_description
1 polymer ?
#
loop_
_entity_poly.entity_id
_entity_poly.type
_entity_poly.pdbx_seq_one_letter_code
_entity_poly.pdbx_strand_id
1 'polypeptide(L)'
;MPGFKEIGLAGLGIAVTGGVVYAVWNYWSSLQRESPQRDEDRTKPDERPRVASEVKSPKKHVLVLGLDGAGKTSLLHCLATGTLRRSILPTEGFNAVCLNTDKEQMEFLEIGGKESLRPYWHKYLSNAHVLVYVVDSADSARFPEAKKHLHQLISKDCHLPLVVLVNKQDLPGACGIAELHGALSLSETGDERKLFIIGTRISSSDSEVPSSVRDARELITQLVAESR
;
A
#
# COMPACT_ATOMS: atom_id res chain seq x y z
N MET A 1 28.24 27.17 47.88
CA MET A 1 29.02 27.03 46.63
C MET A 1 30.37 26.42 46.98
N PRO A 2 31.03 25.62 46.14
CA PRO A 2 30.61 25.08 44.82
C PRO A 2 29.78 23.78 44.94
N GLY A 3 29.35 23.09 43.88
CA GLY A 3 29.28 23.51 42.47
C GLY A 3 29.77 22.51 41.40
N PHE A 4 29.07 21.38 41.19
CA PHE A 4 29.22 20.47 40.02
C PHE A 4 27.80 19.97 39.63
N LYS A 5 27.23 20.35 38.47
CA LYS A 5 27.42 19.84 37.08
C LYS A 5 26.55 18.61 36.74
N GLU A 6 25.59 18.80 35.83
CA GLU A 6 24.81 17.75 35.17
C GLU A 6 25.61 17.02 34.08
N ILE A 7 25.31 15.74 33.83
CA ILE A 7 25.57 15.05 32.54
C ILE A 7 24.46 14.04 32.24
N GLY A 8 23.81 14.21 31.08
CA GLY A 8 23.34 13.16 30.16
C GLY A 8 22.44 12.02 30.66
N LEU A 9 21.17 12.02 30.22
CA LEU A 9 20.34 10.80 30.23
C LEU A 9 20.78 9.84 29.10
N ALA A 10 20.91 8.55 29.41
CA ALA A 10 21.35 7.52 28.45
C ALA A 10 20.23 7.06 27.50
N GLY A 11 20.61 6.37 26.42
CA GLY A 11 19.66 5.81 25.43
C GLY A 11 19.86 4.32 25.15
N LEU A 12 18.88 3.76 24.43
CA LEU A 12 18.79 2.40 23.86
C LEU A 12 18.74 1.19 24.83
N GLY A 13 17.94 0.20 24.43
CA GLY A 13 17.91 -1.15 25.02
C GLY A 13 16.77 -2.00 24.48
N ILE A 14 17.06 -2.95 23.57
CA ILE A 14 16.11 -3.93 23.03
C ILE A 14 16.60 -5.34 23.39
N ALA A 15 15.74 -6.19 23.96
CA ALA A 15 15.82 -7.66 23.88
C ALA A 15 14.51 -8.31 24.34
N VAL A 16 14.22 -9.54 23.87
CA VAL A 16 13.03 -10.32 24.23
C VAL A 16 13.45 -11.70 24.75
N THR A 17 12.82 -12.19 25.82
CA THR A 17 12.66 -13.62 26.11
C THR A 17 11.28 -13.91 26.70
N GLY A 18 10.71 -15.07 26.36
CA GLY A 18 9.26 -15.34 26.38
C GLY A 18 8.54 -15.37 27.74
N GLY A 19 9.24 -15.22 28.87
CA GLY A 19 8.59 -15.16 30.20
C GLY A 19 8.03 -13.78 30.55
N VAL A 20 8.71 -12.71 30.15
CA VAL A 20 8.41 -11.34 30.60
C VAL A 20 7.12 -10.79 29.97
N VAL A 21 6.85 -11.16 28.72
CA VAL A 21 5.69 -10.68 27.95
C VAL A 21 4.37 -11.02 28.66
N TYR A 22 4.24 -12.21 29.25
CA TYR A 22 3.02 -12.62 29.94
C TYR A 22 2.77 -11.80 31.22
N ALA A 23 3.82 -11.51 31.99
CA ALA A 23 3.71 -10.68 33.20
C ALA A 23 3.29 -9.24 32.86
N VAL A 24 3.89 -8.64 31.82
CA VAL A 24 3.53 -7.29 31.34
C VAL A 24 2.09 -7.26 30.81
N TRP A 25 1.69 -8.25 30.01
CA TRP A 25 0.34 -8.37 29.47
C TRP A 25 -0.71 -8.47 30.58
N ASN A 26 -0.49 -9.37 31.55
CA ASN A 26 -1.45 -9.62 32.63
C ASN A 26 -1.55 -8.43 33.61
N TYR A 27 -0.43 -7.74 33.86
CA TYR A 27 -0.41 -6.49 34.65
C TYR A 27 -1.14 -5.35 33.93
N TRP A 28 -0.98 -5.20 32.61
CA TRP A 28 -1.67 -4.15 31.86
C TRP A 28 -3.18 -4.41 31.75
N SER A 29 -3.60 -5.67 31.58
CA SER A 29 -5.03 -6.03 31.64
C SER A 29 -5.66 -5.88 33.03
N SER A 30 -4.85 -5.91 34.10
CA SER A 30 -5.30 -5.69 35.49
C SER A 30 -5.74 -4.23 35.76
N LEU A 31 -5.34 -3.28 34.92
CA LEU A 31 -5.56 -1.85 35.14
C LEU A 31 -6.86 -1.29 34.53
N GLN A 32 -7.70 -2.13 33.89
CA GLN A 32 -8.79 -1.64 33.03
C GLN A 32 -10.16 -2.30 33.19
N ARG A 33 -10.47 -2.93 34.34
CA ARG A 33 -11.80 -3.50 34.63
C ARG A 33 -12.27 -3.32 36.09
N GLU A 34 -13.02 -2.22 36.31
CA GLU A 34 -14.18 -2.06 37.22
C GLU A 34 -13.94 -2.29 38.75
N SER A 35 -14.71 -1.76 39.71
CA SER A 35 -16.09 -1.26 39.76
C SER A 35 -16.29 -0.14 40.84
N PRO A 36 -17.45 0.56 40.93
CA PRO A 36 -17.59 1.83 41.67
C PRO A 36 -18.56 1.84 42.89
N GLN A 37 -18.44 2.83 43.80
CA GLN A 37 -19.52 3.79 44.19
C GLN A 37 -19.16 4.78 45.34
N ARG A 38 -19.61 6.05 45.16
CA ARG A 38 -20.17 7.03 46.14
C ARG A 38 -19.40 7.42 47.42
N ASP A 39 -19.37 8.69 47.86
CA ASP A 39 -19.78 10.00 47.29
C ASP A 39 -18.76 11.07 47.86
N GLU A 40 -18.92 12.39 48.08
CA GLU A 40 -20.03 13.35 48.11
C GLU A 40 -19.50 14.83 47.95
N ASP A 41 -20.42 15.80 47.91
CA ASP A 41 -20.30 17.28 48.08
C ASP A 41 -18.96 18.01 47.82
N ARG A 42 -18.79 18.65 46.64
CA ARG A 42 -19.01 20.13 46.49
C ARG A 42 -18.89 20.65 45.05
N THR A 43 -19.77 21.59 44.69
CA THR A 43 -19.90 22.18 43.34
C THR A 43 -18.88 23.27 43.00
N LYS A 44 -18.33 23.22 41.78
CA LYS A 44 -17.94 24.40 40.96
C LYS A 44 -18.26 24.14 39.46
N PRO A 45 -18.49 25.17 38.63
CA PRO A 45 -18.78 24.99 37.20
C PRO A 45 -17.57 24.49 36.41
N ASP A 46 -17.82 23.68 35.38
CA ASP A 46 -16.80 22.87 34.71
C ASP A 46 -16.60 23.29 33.24
N GLU A 47 -15.90 24.40 33.01
CA GLU A 47 -15.46 24.82 31.67
C GLU A 47 -14.30 23.94 31.17
N ARG A 48 -14.60 22.71 30.74
CA ARG A 48 -13.64 21.89 30.02
C ARG A 48 -13.66 22.22 28.53
N PRO A 49 -12.51 22.54 27.91
CA PRO A 49 -12.45 22.62 26.45
C PRO A 49 -12.81 21.24 25.89
N ARG A 50 -13.72 21.22 24.91
CA ARG A 50 -14.04 19.99 24.19
C ARG A 50 -12.79 19.55 23.45
N VAL A 51 -12.14 18.49 23.91
CA VAL A 51 -11.09 17.81 23.15
C VAL A 51 -11.74 17.29 21.87
N ALA A 52 -11.53 18.01 20.77
CA ALA A 52 -11.96 17.56 19.47
C ALA A 52 -11.19 16.28 19.15
N SER A 53 -11.89 15.15 19.12
CA SER A 53 -11.35 13.91 18.59
C SER A 53 -11.05 14.15 17.11
N GLU A 54 -9.76 14.24 16.76
CA GLU A 54 -9.34 14.31 15.36
C GLU A 54 -9.93 13.11 14.61
N VAL A 55 -10.87 13.40 13.71
CA VAL A 55 -11.46 12.38 12.84
C VAL A 55 -10.38 12.01 11.83
N LYS A 56 -9.59 10.99 12.14
CA LYS A 56 -8.72 10.35 11.15
C LYS A 56 -9.59 9.94 9.96
N SER A 57 -9.34 10.58 8.83
CA SER A 57 -9.99 10.24 7.56
C SER A 57 -9.82 8.73 7.28
N PRO A 58 -10.85 8.03 6.78
CA PRO A 58 -10.76 6.60 6.51
C PRO A 58 -9.65 6.34 5.50
N LYS A 59 -8.71 5.46 5.86
CA LYS A 59 -7.56 5.13 5.03
C LYS A 59 -8.04 4.44 3.76
N LYS A 60 -7.75 5.02 2.60
CA LYS A 60 -8.06 4.41 1.30
C LYS A 60 -6.96 3.44 0.90
N HIS A 61 -7.30 2.25 0.39
CA HIS A 61 -6.31 1.22 0.05
C HIS A 61 -6.20 1.00 -1.46
N VAL A 62 -4.98 1.04 -1.99
CA VAL A 62 -4.62 0.69 -3.37
C VAL A 62 -3.92 -0.66 -3.36
N LEU A 63 -4.48 -1.66 -4.03
CA LEU A 63 -3.93 -3.02 -4.04
C LEU A 63 -3.02 -3.21 -5.26
N VAL A 64 -1.74 -3.53 -5.04
CA VAL A 64 -0.73 -3.67 -6.11
C VAL A 64 -0.39 -5.14 -6.34
N LEU A 65 -0.87 -5.68 -7.47
CA LEU A 65 -0.72 -7.08 -7.88
C LEU A 65 -0.03 -7.20 -9.25
N GLY A 66 0.18 -8.43 -9.70
CA GLY A 66 0.99 -8.75 -10.87
C GLY A 66 2.06 -9.79 -10.56
N LEU A 67 2.64 -10.40 -11.58
CA LEU A 67 3.60 -11.51 -11.42
C LEU A 67 4.89 -11.10 -10.69
N ASP A 68 5.65 -12.09 -10.24
CA ASP A 68 7.05 -11.91 -9.84
C ASP A 68 7.92 -11.43 -11.02
N GLY A 69 8.98 -10.69 -10.72
CA GLY A 69 9.83 -10.05 -11.74
C GLY A 69 9.25 -8.79 -12.41
N ALA A 70 7.92 -8.57 -12.39
CA ALA A 70 7.25 -7.46 -13.09
C ALA A 70 7.59 -6.03 -12.58
N GLY A 71 8.36 -5.90 -11.50
CA GLY A 71 8.85 -4.61 -10.99
C GLY A 71 7.89 -3.87 -10.06
N LYS A 72 6.85 -4.54 -9.53
CA LYS A 72 5.88 -3.99 -8.56
C LYS A 72 6.51 -3.11 -7.48
N THR A 73 7.48 -3.64 -6.74
CA THR A 73 8.11 -2.94 -5.61
C THR A 73 8.89 -1.70 -6.05
N SER A 74 9.50 -1.73 -7.23
CA SER A 74 10.21 -0.60 -7.83
C SER A 74 9.25 0.50 -8.26
N LEU A 75 8.14 0.13 -8.92
CA LEU A 75 7.06 1.04 -9.28
C LEU A 75 6.40 1.64 -8.05
N LEU A 76 6.04 0.81 -7.06
CA LEU A 76 5.49 1.25 -5.79
C LEU A 76 6.40 2.27 -5.11
N HIS A 77 7.69 1.98 -4.97
CA HIS A 77 8.63 2.93 -4.38
C HIS A 77 8.69 4.25 -5.17
N CYS A 78 8.72 4.18 -6.51
CA CYS A 78 8.79 5.35 -7.38
C CYS A 78 7.51 6.22 -7.35
N LEU A 79 6.33 5.58 -7.44
CA LEU A 79 5.00 6.18 -7.25
C LEU A 79 4.89 6.86 -5.87
N ALA A 80 5.47 6.22 -4.84
CA ALA A 80 5.35 6.64 -3.46
C ALA A 80 6.30 7.78 -3.08
N THR A 81 7.60 7.52 -3.07
CA THR A 81 8.58 8.46 -2.52
C THR A 81 9.06 9.50 -3.53
N GLY A 82 8.68 9.35 -4.81
CA GLY A 82 9.28 10.11 -5.89
C GLY A 82 10.77 9.79 -6.11
N THR A 83 11.28 8.66 -5.59
CA THR A 83 12.71 8.29 -5.69
C THR A 83 12.93 6.85 -6.13
N LEU A 84 13.98 6.64 -6.93
CA LEU A 84 14.29 5.34 -7.52
C LEU A 84 15.11 4.47 -6.56
N ARG A 85 14.54 3.34 -6.13
CA ARG A 85 15.25 2.36 -5.30
C ARG A 85 15.79 1.21 -6.15
N ARG A 86 17.11 1.11 -6.21
CA ARG A 86 17.84 0.03 -6.92
C ARG A 86 17.82 -1.27 -6.10
N SER A 87 18.00 -2.40 -6.80
CA SER A 87 18.23 -3.75 -6.22
C SER A 87 17.25 -4.17 -5.11
N ILE A 88 16.01 -4.47 -5.50
CA ILE A 88 14.98 -4.94 -4.57
C ILE A 88 14.84 -6.47 -4.67
N LEU A 89 14.85 -7.16 -3.53
CA LEU A 89 14.63 -8.60 -3.44
C LEU A 89 13.15 -8.95 -3.69
N PRO A 90 12.82 -10.14 -4.24
CA PRO A 90 11.43 -10.52 -4.47
C PRO A 90 10.60 -10.56 -3.18
N THR A 91 9.52 -9.77 -3.13
CA THR A 91 8.58 -9.70 -1.99
C THR A 91 8.04 -11.08 -1.61
N GLU A 92 8.34 -11.54 -0.39
CA GLU A 92 8.00 -12.90 0.10
C GLU A 92 6.66 -12.99 0.85
N GLY A 93 5.99 -11.85 1.07
CA GLY A 93 4.68 -11.77 1.70
C GLY A 93 3.91 -10.58 1.16
N PHE A 94 3.96 -9.47 1.90
CA PHE A 94 3.38 -8.18 1.50
C PHE A 94 4.33 -7.02 1.83
N ASN A 95 4.07 -5.87 1.24
CA ASN A 95 4.77 -4.60 1.44
C ASN A 95 3.72 -3.48 1.44
N ALA A 96 3.77 -2.57 2.42
CA ALA A 96 2.76 -1.53 2.58
C ALA A 96 3.43 -0.15 2.67
N VAL A 97 3.03 0.79 1.81
CA VAL A 97 3.56 2.15 1.78
C VAL A 97 2.41 3.15 1.86
N CYS A 98 2.43 4.00 2.88
CA CYS A 98 1.43 5.05 3.07
C CYS A 98 1.86 6.33 2.34
N LEU A 99 0.93 6.95 1.63
CA LEU A 99 1.06 8.30 1.08
C LEU A 99 0.01 9.20 1.70
N ASN A 100 0.51 10.26 2.33
CA ASN A 100 -0.31 11.37 2.81
C ASN A 100 -0.32 12.41 1.69
N THR A 101 -1.50 12.70 1.13
CA THR A 101 -1.72 13.92 0.35
C THR A 101 -2.39 14.96 1.24
N ASP A 102 -2.43 16.22 0.80
CA ASP A 102 -3.09 17.30 1.56
C ASP A 102 -4.60 17.10 1.76
N LYS A 103 -5.19 16.11 1.07
CA LYS A 103 -6.62 15.80 1.09
C LYS A 103 -6.92 14.47 1.80
N GLU A 104 -6.16 13.43 1.47
CA GLU A 104 -6.43 12.04 1.90
C GLU A 104 -5.15 11.25 2.19
N GLN A 105 -5.26 10.29 3.12
CA GLN A 105 -4.25 9.25 3.34
C GLN A 105 -4.63 7.98 2.58
N MET A 106 -3.76 7.59 1.64
CA MET A 106 -3.87 6.33 0.91
C MET A 106 -2.74 5.36 1.28
N GLU A 107 -3.00 4.06 1.24
CA GLU A 107 -2.01 3.00 1.43
C GLU A 107 -1.93 2.12 0.20
N PHE A 108 -0.74 2.02 -0.36
CA PHE A 108 -0.43 1.03 -1.38
C PHE A 108 0.00 -0.27 -0.71
N LEU A 109 -0.79 -1.32 -0.87
CA LEU A 109 -0.51 -2.67 -0.40
C LEU A 109 -0.07 -3.54 -1.59
N GLU A 110 1.23 -3.81 -1.69
CA GLU A 110 1.78 -4.80 -2.61
C GLU A 110 1.73 -6.20 -1.97
N ILE A 111 1.25 -7.18 -2.73
CA ILE A 111 1.39 -8.61 -2.38
C ILE A 111 2.45 -9.24 -3.27
N GLY A 112 3.24 -10.17 -2.72
CA GLY A 112 4.30 -10.87 -3.44
C GLY A 112 3.79 -11.62 -4.69
N GLY A 113 4.64 -11.66 -5.70
CA GLY A 113 4.28 -12.16 -7.04
C GLY A 113 4.46 -13.67 -7.25
N LYS A 114 5.26 -14.33 -6.41
CA LYS A 114 5.62 -15.76 -6.53
C LYS A 114 4.37 -16.63 -6.55
N GLU A 115 4.38 -17.72 -7.31
CA GLU A 115 3.22 -18.61 -7.49
C GLU A 115 2.52 -19.00 -6.17
N SER A 116 3.29 -19.34 -5.13
CA SER A 116 2.79 -19.69 -3.79
C SER A 116 1.99 -18.58 -3.08
N LEU A 117 2.14 -17.31 -3.48
CA LEU A 117 1.46 -16.15 -2.89
C LEU A 117 0.22 -15.73 -3.69
N ARG A 118 0.13 -16.10 -4.98
CA ARG A 118 -1.01 -15.74 -5.85
C ARG A 118 -2.37 -16.25 -5.34
N PRO A 119 -2.49 -17.44 -4.72
CA PRO A 119 -3.72 -17.88 -4.06
C PRO A 119 -4.24 -16.95 -2.95
N TYR A 120 -3.41 -16.07 -2.38
CA TYR A 120 -3.81 -15.14 -1.32
C TYR A 120 -4.30 -13.79 -1.84
N TRP A 121 -4.03 -13.44 -3.11
CA TRP A 121 -4.34 -12.12 -3.67
C TRP A 121 -5.82 -11.73 -3.52
N HIS A 122 -6.74 -12.67 -3.72
CA HIS A 122 -8.19 -12.41 -3.63
C HIS A 122 -8.65 -11.95 -2.23
N LYS A 123 -7.89 -12.28 -1.17
CA LYS A 123 -8.23 -11.93 0.22
C LYS A 123 -8.10 -10.45 0.54
N TYR A 124 -7.47 -9.68 -0.36
CA TYR A 124 -7.24 -8.25 -0.21
C TYR A 124 -8.15 -7.37 -1.09
N LEU A 125 -8.92 -7.98 -2.00
CA LEU A 125 -9.79 -7.25 -2.93
C LEU A 125 -10.92 -6.49 -2.21
N SER A 126 -11.56 -7.09 -1.20
CA SER A 126 -12.73 -6.52 -0.51
C SER A 126 -12.49 -5.18 0.19
N ASN A 127 -11.23 -4.82 0.43
CA ASN A 127 -10.82 -3.59 1.12
C ASN A 127 -10.13 -2.62 0.16
N ALA A 128 -9.84 -3.06 -1.07
CA ALA A 128 -9.21 -2.25 -2.09
C ALA A 128 -10.22 -1.25 -2.69
N HIS A 129 -9.73 -0.05 -2.97
CA HIS A 129 -10.48 1.03 -3.61
C HIS A 129 -10.03 1.23 -5.07
N VAL A 130 -8.78 0.81 -5.38
CA VAL A 130 -8.23 0.70 -6.73
C VAL A 130 -7.34 -0.55 -6.79
N LEU A 131 -7.45 -1.32 -7.88
CA LEU A 131 -6.52 -2.39 -8.23
C LEU A 131 -5.48 -1.89 -9.24
N VAL A 132 -4.21 -1.91 -8.86
CA VAL A 132 -3.07 -1.69 -9.74
C VAL A 132 -2.50 -3.04 -10.14
N TYR A 133 -2.51 -3.38 -11.43
CA TYR A 133 -1.97 -4.63 -11.95
C TYR A 133 -0.74 -4.37 -12.81
N VAL A 134 0.43 -4.80 -12.33
CA VAL A 134 1.73 -4.54 -12.98
C VAL A 134 2.13 -5.71 -13.86
N VAL A 135 2.46 -5.43 -15.12
CA VAL A 135 2.83 -6.42 -16.14
C VAL A 135 4.19 -6.08 -16.71
N ASP A 136 5.02 -7.11 -16.91
CA ASP A 136 6.35 -6.98 -17.50
C ASP A 136 6.25 -6.96 -19.02
N SER A 137 6.31 -5.79 -19.65
CA SER A 137 6.08 -5.68 -21.10
C SER A 137 7.11 -6.42 -21.96
N ALA A 138 8.29 -6.70 -21.43
CA ALA A 138 9.35 -7.45 -22.14
C ALA A 138 9.25 -8.98 -21.95
N ASP A 139 8.29 -9.48 -21.16
CA ASP A 139 8.12 -10.90 -20.83
C ASP A 139 6.81 -11.45 -21.42
N SER A 140 6.72 -11.41 -22.75
CA SER A 140 5.54 -11.85 -23.50
C SER A 140 5.21 -13.35 -23.29
N ALA A 141 6.23 -14.15 -22.96
CA ALA A 141 6.06 -15.57 -22.61
C ALA A 141 5.15 -15.78 -21.39
N ARG A 142 5.09 -14.84 -20.44
CA ARG A 142 4.21 -14.88 -19.27
C ARG A 142 2.90 -14.08 -19.41
N PHE A 143 2.61 -13.49 -20.58
CA PHE A 143 1.30 -12.86 -20.81
C PHE A 143 0.09 -13.80 -20.60
N PRO A 144 0.11 -15.09 -21.00
CA PRO A 144 -1.00 -16.01 -20.71
C PRO A 144 -1.20 -16.25 -19.21
N GLU A 145 -0.11 -16.29 -18.43
CA GLU A 145 -0.15 -16.42 -16.97
C GLU A 145 -0.69 -15.13 -16.30
N ALA A 146 -0.22 -13.97 -16.78
CA ALA A 146 -0.72 -12.67 -16.35
C ALA A 146 -2.23 -12.49 -16.67
N LYS A 147 -2.66 -12.85 -17.90
CA LYS A 147 -4.09 -12.85 -18.29
C LYS A 147 -4.89 -13.71 -17.33
N LYS A 148 -4.50 -14.98 -17.16
CA LYS A 148 -5.19 -15.95 -16.29
C LYS A 148 -5.39 -15.40 -14.88
N HIS A 149 -4.35 -14.85 -14.25
CA HIS A 149 -4.47 -14.33 -12.88
C HIS A 149 -5.20 -12.99 -12.80
N LEU A 150 -5.05 -12.08 -13.77
CA LEU A 150 -5.84 -10.85 -13.84
C LEU A 150 -7.34 -11.15 -13.96
N HIS A 151 -7.70 -12.06 -14.87
CA HIS A 151 -9.07 -12.51 -15.09
C HIS A 151 -9.69 -13.17 -13.85
N GLN A 152 -8.90 -13.93 -13.09
CA GLN A 152 -9.32 -14.49 -11.80
C GLN A 152 -9.55 -13.44 -10.69
N LEU A 153 -8.95 -12.26 -10.77
CA LEU A 153 -9.17 -11.17 -9.80
C LEU A 153 -10.42 -10.37 -10.17
N ILE A 154 -10.53 -9.92 -11.42
CA ILE A 154 -11.65 -9.10 -11.91
C ILE A 154 -12.98 -9.87 -11.90
N SER A 155 -12.96 -11.21 -11.96
CA SER A 155 -14.15 -12.05 -11.80
C SER A 155 -14.60 -12.21 -10.33
N LYS A 156 -13.92 -11.59 -9.36
CA LYS A 156 -14.31 -11.59 -7.93
C LYS A 156 -14.85 -10.24 -7.47
N ASP A 157 -14.48 -9.17 -8.15
CA ASP A 157 -15.04 -7.83 -7.98
C ASP A 157 -15.18 -7.18 -9.36
N CYS A 158 -16.42 -6.98 -9.82
CA CYS A 158 -16.74 -6.40 -11.12
C CYS A 158 -16.57 -4.88 -11.21
N HIS A 159 -16.52 -4.16 -10.08
CA HIS A 159 -16.62 -2.69 -10.05
C HIS A 159 -15.31 -1.99 -9.66
N LEU A 160 -14.42 -2.67 -8.91
CA LEU A 160 -13.12 -2.15 -8.49
C LEU A 160 -12.30 -1.57 -9.68
N PRO A 161 -12.00 -0.26 -9.70
CA PRO A 161 -11.22 0.37 -10.76
C PRO A 161 -9.87 -0.31 -10.98
N LEU A 162 -9.51 -0.52 -12.25
CA LEU A 162 -8.31 -1.26 -12.67
C LEU A 162 -7.35 -0.34 -13.42
N VAL A 163 -6.13 -0.20 -12.90
CA VAL A 163 -5.01 0.47 -13.57
C VAL A 163 -3.96 -0.58 -13.93
N VAL A 164 -3.80 -0.86 -15.22
CA VAL A 164 -2.77 -1.76 -15.73
C VAL A 164 -1.49 -0.96 -16.01
N LEU A 165 -0.43 -1.24 -15.25
CA LEU A 165 0.88 -0.65 -15.47
C LEU A 165 1.73 -1.57 -16.36
N VAL A 166 1.89 -1.15 -17.60
CA VAL A 166 2.68 -1.83 -18.65
C VAL A 166 4.13 -1.43 -18.45
N ASN A 167 4.84 -2.20 -17.62
CA ASN A 167 6.13 -1.80 -17.07
C ASN A 167 7.31 -2.25 -17.94
N LYS A 168 8.47 -1.63 -17.72
CA LYS A 168 9.74 -1.88 -18.44
C LYS A 168 9.71 -1.56 -19.94
N GLN A 169 8.96 -0.53 -20.32
CA GLN A 169 8.92 -0.01 -21.70
C GLN A 169 10.27 0.52 -22.22
N ASP A 170 11.30 0.56 -21.37
CA ASP A 170 12.70 0.84 -21.69
C ASP A 170 13.51 -0.37 -22.18
N LEU A 171 12.99 -1.60 -22.06
CA LEU A 171 13.72 -2.82 -22.42
C LEU A 171 13.53 -3.25 -23.90
N PRO A 172 14.54 -3.87 -24.54
CA PRO A 172 14.37 -4.47 -25.86
C PRO A 172 13.35 -5.61 -25.80
N GLY A 173 12.44 -5.66 -26.78
CA GLY A 173 11.33 -6.61 -26.79
C GLY A 173 10.11 -6.19 -25.97
N ALA A 174 10.10 -4.98 -25.39
CA ALA A 174 8.92 -4.43 -24.72
C ALA A 174 7.71 -4.31 -25.67
N CYS A 175 6.65 -5.04 -25.34
CA CYS A 175 5.36 -5.07 -26.02
C CYS A 175 4.66 -3.70 -25.97
N GLY A 176 3.98 -3.33 -27.06
CA GLY A 176 3.22 -2.08 -27.13
C GLY A 176 1.90 -2.13 -26.37
N ILE A 177 1.43 -0.98 -25.85
CA ILE A 177 0.19 -0.87 -25.05
C ILE A 177 -1.03 -1.53 -25.73
N ALA A 178 -1.20 -1.32 -27.04
CA ALA A 178 -2.32 -1.89 -27.80
C ALA A 178 -2.20 -3.41 -28.04
N GLU A 179 -0.97 -3.93 -28.16
CA GLU A 179 -0.70 -5.37 -28.30
C GLU A 179 -0.95 -6.09 -26.97
N LEU A 180 -0.47 -5.52 -25.85
CA LEU A 180 -0.72 -6.03 -24.50
C LEU A 180 -2.21 -5.99 -24.13
N HIS A 181 -2.95 -4.95 -24.55
CA HIS A 181 -4.42 -4.91 -24.42
C HIS A 181 -5.07 -6.14 -25.06
N GLY A 182 -4.61 -6.57 -26.25
CA GLY A 182 -5.05 -7.80 -26.90
C GLY A 182 -4.60 -9.06 -26.16
N ALA A 183 -3.32 -9.15 -25.78
CA ALA A 183 -2.71 -10.32 -25.15
C ALA A 183 -3.30 -10.64 -23.76
N LEU A 184 -3.66 -9.63 -22.97
CA LEU A 184 -4.41 -9.77 -21.72
C LEU A 184 -5.94 -9.75 -21.93
N SER A 185 -6.37 -9.49 -23.17
CA SER A 185 -7.76 -9.35 -23.62
C SER A 185 -8.57 -8.46 -22.71
N LEU A 186 -8.12 -7.20 -22.55
CA LEU A 186 -8.70 -6.27 -21.58
C LEU A 186 -10.10 -5.78 -21.98
N SER A 187 -10.51 -5.98 -23.23
CA SER A 187 -11.90 -5.87 -23.68
C SER A 187 -12.87 -6.82 -22.97
N GLU A 188 -12.37 -7.86 -22.29
CA GLU A 188 -13.17 -8.83 -21.54
C GLU A 188 -13.31 -8.45 -20.04
N THR A 189 -12.78 -7.30 -19.57
CA THR A 189 -12.80 -6.96 -18.13
C THR A 189 -14.12 -6.40 -17.57
N GLY A 190 -15.12 -6.22 -18.43
CA GLY A 190 -16.46 -5.70 -18.12
C GLY A 190 -16.60 -4.18 -18.32
N ASP A 191 -17.66 -3.77 -19.02
CA ASP A 191 -17.88 -2.38 -19.45
C ASP A 191 -18.17 -1.39 -18.30
N GLU A 192 -18.68 -1.89 -17.16
CA GLU A 192 -18.97 -1.06 -15.98
C GLU A 192 -17.71 -0.66 -15.20
N ARG A 193 -16.56 -1.28 -15.49
CA ARG A 193 -15.31 -1.01 -14.76
C ARG A 193 -14.54 0.12 -15.41
N LYS A 194 -14.12 1.09 -14.59
CA LYS A 194 -13.06 2.04 -14.95
C LYS A 194 -11.73 1.30 -15.18
N LEU A 195 -11.35 1.11 -16.46
CA LEU A 195 -10.08 0.54 -16.89
C LEU A 195 -9.15 1.64 -17.44
N PHE A 196 -7.89 1.63 -16.99
CA PHE A 196 -6.82 2.46 -17.55
C PHE A 196 -5.56 1.64 -17.78
N ILE A 197 -4.75 2.04 -18.77
CA ILE A 197 -3.51 1.35 -19.13
C ILE A 197 -2.42 2.41 -19.34
N ILE A 198 -1.29 2.29 -18.65
CA ILE A 198 -0.19 3.26 -18.73
C ILE A 198 1.13 2.52 -18.97
N GLY A 199 1.88 2.95 -19.99
CA GLY A 199 3.25 2.50 -20.25
C GLY A 199 4.22 3.13 -19.27
N THR A 200 4.83 2.33 -18.39
CA THR A 200 5.81 2.79 -17.41
C THR A 200 7.21 2.23 -17.70
N ARG A 201 8.22 3.01 -17.35
CA ARG A 201 9.64 2.63 -17.39
C ARG A 201 10.33 3.10 -16.12
N ILE A 202 11.38 2.39 -15.70
CA ILE A 202 12.23 2.79 -14.57
C ILE A 202 13.68 2.46 -14.93
N SER A 203 14.35 3.39 -15.63
CA SER A 203 15.78 3.22 -15.88
C SER A 203 16.57 3.50 -14.60
N SER A 204 17.74 2.87 -14.44
CA SER A 204 18.65 3.16 -13.34
C SER A 204 19.47 4.45 -13.54
N SER A 205 19.37 5.05 -14.73
CA SER A 205 20.09 6.25 -15.19
C SER A 205 19.31 7.55 -15.01
N ASP A 206 17.98 7.51 -15.01
CA ASP A 206 17.17 8.71 -14.82
C ASP A 206 17.37 9.27 -13.39
N SER A 207 17.69 10.56 -13.30
CA SER A 207 17.79 11.27 -12.02
C SER A 207 16.44 11.81 -11.53
N GLU A 208 15.40 11.69 -12.36
CA GLU A 208 14.03 12.13 -12.09
C GLU A 208 13.02 10.99 -12.31
N VAL A 209 11.86 11.10 -11.64
CA VAL A 209 10.70 10.21 -11.91
C VAL A 209 10.18 10.46 -13.33
N PRO A 210 10.09 9.44 -14.21
CA PRO A 210 9.50 9.59 -15.54
C PRO A 210 8.05 10.08 -15.47
N SER A 211 7.62 10.88 -16.46
CA SER A 211 6.28 11.49 -16.48
C SER A 211 5.18 10.44 -16.30
N SER A 212 5.22 9.32 -17.02
CA SER A 212 4.17 8.28 -16.93
C SER A 212 4.02 7.63 -15.55
N VAL A 213 5.00 7.76 -14.66
CA VAL A 213 4.86 7.35 -13.25
C VAL A 213 4.22 8.47 -12.41
N ARG A 214 4.45 9.75 -12.74
CA ARG A 214 3.71 10.90 -12.17
C ARG A 214 2.24 10.86 -12.61
N ASP A 215 2.00 10.67 -13.91
CA ASP A 215 0.69 10.54 -14.53
C ASP A 215 -0.11 9.37 -13.90
N ALA A 216 0.54 8.21 -13.71
CA ALA A 216 -0.07 7.06 -13.05
C ALA A 216 -0.41 7.32 -11.57
N ARG A 217 0.48 7.99 -10.83
CA ARG A 217 0.22 8.38 -9.42
C ARG A 217 -0.97 9.33 -9.32
N GLU A 218 -1.07 10.30 -10.22
CA GLU A 218 -2.14 11.31 -10.22
C GLU A 218 -3.49 10.68 -10.61
N LEU A 219 -3.51 9.81 -11.61
CA LEU A 219 -4.68 8.99 -11.93
C LEU A 219 -5.13 8.11 -10.76
N ILE A 220 -4.22 7.39 -10.11
CA ILE A 220 -4.54 6.53 -8.96
C ILE A 220 -5.09 7.38 -7.80
N THR A 221 -4.52 8.57 -7.56
CA THR A 221 -5.00 9.50 -6.53
C THR A 221 -6.41 10.01 -6.84
N GLN A 222 -6.72 10.31 -8.11
CA GLN A 222 -8.07 10.69 -8.53
C GLN A 222 -9.06 9.53 -8.35
N LEU A 223 -8.72 8.31 -8.77
CA LEU A 223 -9.59 7.14 -8.62
C LEU A 223 -9.85 6.78 -7.16
N VAL A 224 -8.87 7.00 -6.28
CA VAL A 224 -9.02 6.89 -4.83
C VAL A 224 -10.01 7.94 -4.30
N ALA A 225 -9.85 9.22 -4.65
CA ALA A 225 -10.74 10.29 -4.19
C ALA A 225 -12.18 10.19 -4.77
N GLU A 226 -12.35 9.54 -5.93
CA GLU A 226 -13.66 9.22 -6.51
C GLU A 226 -14.31 7.97 -5.90
N SER A 227 -13.54 7.12 -5.22
CA SER A 227 -14.07 5.93 -4.54
C SER A 227 -14.76 6.33 -3.23
N ARG A 228 -16.05 6.01 -3.09
CA ARG A 228 -16.86 6.37 -1.92
C ARG A 228 -16.60 5.40 -0.77
#